data_AF-A0AAV8DAQ9-F1
#
_entry.id   AF-A0AAV8DAQ9-F1
#
_cell.length_a   1.000
_cell.length_b   1.000
_cell.length_c   1.000
_cell.angle_alpha   90.00
_cell.angle_beta   90.00
_cell.angle_gamma   90.00
#
_symmetry.space_group_name_H-M   'P 1'
#
loop_
_entity.id
_entity.type
_entity.pdbx_description
1 polymer ?
#
loop_
_entity_poly.entity_id
_entity_poly.type
_entity_poly.pdbx_seq_one_letter_code
_entity_poly.pdbx_strand_id
1 'polypeptide(L)'
;MSFVGTHEYLAPEIIKGEGHGSAVDWWTFGIFLYELLFGKTPFKGSGNRATLFNVVGQPLRFPEFPVVSFAARDLIRGLLVKEPQHRLAYKRGATEIKQHPFFEGVNWALIRCASPPEIPRPVELERVPKGPLPSAPAEKVASSKGENYLEFDFF
;
A
#
# COMPACT_ATOMS: atom_id res chain seq x y z
N MET A 1 10.96 -4.70 19.40
CA MET A 1 9.84 -4.63 18.42
C MET A 1 10.45 -4.35 17.06
N SER A 2 10.41 -5.31 16.13
CA SER A 2 10.78 -5.08 14.74
C SER A 2 9.57 -4.49 14.01
N PHE A 3 9.65 -3.22 13.61
CA PHE A 3 8.71 -2.66 12.65
C PHE A 3 9.07 -3.20 11.27
N VAL A 4 8.20 -4.03 10.70
CA VAL A 4 8.35 -4.54 9.33
C VAL A 4 7.33 -3.79 8.47
N GLY A 5 7.81 -2.94 7.57
CA GLY A 5 6.98 -2.12 6.69
C GLY A 5 7.74 -0.92 6.12
N THR A 6 7.23 -0.33 5.05
CA THR A 6 7.74 0.95 4.56
C THR A 6 7.24 2.04 5.51
N HIS A 7 8.15 2.57 6.33
CA HIS A 7 7.87 3.50 7.42
C HIS A 7 7.08 4.76 7.01
N GLU A 8 7.03 5.07 5.71
CA GLU A 8 6.31 6.20 5.12
C GLU A 8 4.79 6.04 5.13
N TYR A 9 4.27 4.81 5.20
CA TYR A 9 2.83 4.52 5.14
C TYR A 9 2.20 4.26 6.52
N LEU A 10 3.01 4.16 7.58
CA LEU A 10 2.49 3.88 8.92
C LEU A 10 1.62 5.04 9.41
N ALA A 11 0.49 4.70 10.01
CA ALA A 11 -0.40 5.69 10.63
C ALA A 11 0.20 6.22 11.95
N PRO A 12 -0.08 7.48 12.34
CA PRO A 12 0.47 8.07 13.57
C PRO A 12 0.19 7.23 14.83
N GLU A 13 -1.00 6.67 14.97
CA GLU A 13 -1.42 5.82 16.08
C GLU A 13 -0.58 4.53 16.17
N ILE A 14 -0.23 3.94 15.03
CA ILE A 14 0.64 2.75 14.95
C ILE A 14 2.06 3.09 15.42
N ILE A 15 2.57 4.26 15.04
CA ILE A 15 3.90 4.73 15.43
C ILE A 15 3.97 4.99 16.94
N LYS A 16 2.89 5.52 17.52
CA LYS A 16 2.79 5.76 18.96
C LYS A 16 2.56 4.48 19.78
N GLY A 17 2.23 3.36 19.14
CA GLY A 17 1.87 2.12 19.82
C GLY A 17 0.49 2.18 20.47
N GLU A 18 -0.40 3.03 19.97
CA GLU A 18 -1.80 3.12 20.41
C GLU A 18 -2.62 1.96 19.80
N GLY A 19 -3.75 1.65 20.42
CA GLY A 19 -4.71 0.70 19.85
C GLY A 19 -5.19 1.19 18.49
N HIS A 20 -5.30 0.28 17.51
CA HIS A 20 -5.70 0.60 16.15
C HIS A 20 -6.88 -0.24 15.69
N GLY A 21 -7.64 0.30 14.74
CA GLY A 21 -8.69 -0.40 14.02
C GLY A 21 -8.51 -0.21 12.52
N SER A 22 -9.58 -0.41 11.74
CA SER A 22 -9.57 -0.27 10.27
C SER A 22 -9.22 1.14 9.76
N ALA A 23 -9.20 2.15 10.62
CA ALA A 23 -8.82 3.52 10.26
C ALA A 23 -7.38 3.65 9.73
N VAL A 24 -6.47 2.75 10.12
CA VAL A 24 -5.06 2.76 9.67
C VAL A 24 -4.92 2.45 8.18
N ASP A 25 -5.85 1.67 7.63
CA ASP A 25 -5.87 1.34 6.21
C ASP A 25 -6.24 2.57 5.38
N TRP A 26 -7.18 3.39 5.89
CA TRP A 26 -7.55 4.66 5.24
C TRP A 26 -6.44 5.69 5.26
N TRP A 27 -5.64 5.72 6.32
CA TRP A 27 -4.41 6.51 6.34
C TRP A 27 -3.45 6.08 5.23
N THR A 28 -3.19 4.76 5.16
CA THR A 28 -2.29 4.17 4.16
C THR A 28 -2.77 4.47 2.75
N PHE A 29 -4.08 4.38 2.51
CA PHE A 29 -4.70 4.77 1.25
C PHE A 29 -4.48 6.25 0.91
N GLY A 30 -4.56 7.15 1.89
CA GLY A 30 -4.24 8.56 1.71
C GLY A 30 -2.79 8.82 1.33
N ILE A 31 -1.84 8.10 1.94
CA ILE A 31 -0.41 8.18 1.59
C ILE A 31 -0.20 7.70 0.16
N PHE A 32 -0.82 6.58 -0.21
CA PHE A 32 -0.73 6.01 -1.55
C PHE A 32 -1.33 6.92 -2.62
N LEU A 33 -2.50 7.52 -2.39
CA LEU A 33 -3.08 8.49 -3.32
C LEU A 33 -2.17 9.72 -3.53
N TYR A 34 -1.57 10.22 -2.45
CA TYR A 34 -0.61 11.31 -2.56
C TYR A 34 0.60 10.89 -3.41
N GLU A 35 1.14 9.70 -3.17
CA GLU A 35 2.27 9.19 -3.93
C GLU A 35 1.96 8.99 -5.41
N LEU A 36 0.79 8.45 -5.75
CA LEU A 36 0.38 8.31 -7.15
C LEU A 36 0.31 9.64 -7.90
N LEU A 37 -0.10 10.71 -7.21
CA LEU A 37 -0.26 12.03 -7.83
C LEU A 37 1.03 12.85 -7.87
N PHE A 38 1.92 12.68 -6.88
CA PHE A 38 3.10 13.53 -6.70
C PHE A 38 4.44 12.78 -6.88
N GLY A 39 4.41 11.45 -7.05
CA GLY A 39 5.58 10.59 -7.20
C GLY A 39 6.44 10.45 -5.93
N LYS A 40 5.96 10.93 -4.77
CA LYS A 40 6.66 10.88 -3.49
C LYS A 40 5.66 10.85 -2.34
N THR A 41 6.06 10.33 -1.19
CA THR A 41 5.22 10.33 0.02
C THR A 41 5.27 11.70 0.73
N PRO A 42 4.19 12.11 1.43
CA PRO A 42 4.06 13.46 1.98
C PRO A 42 4.95 13.75 3.19
N PHE A 43 5.37 12.71 3.92
CA PHE A 43 6.11 12.85 5.19
C PHE A 43 7.54 12.29 5.13
N LYS A 44 8.06 11.99 3.93
CA LYS A 44 9.40 11.46 3.75
C LYS A 44 10.47 12.37 4.37
N GLY A 45 11.23 11.83 5.32
CA GLY A 45 12.39 12.48 5.91
C GLY A 45 13.70 11.97 5.31
N SER A 46 14.83 12.47 5.82
CA SER A 46 16.18 12.02 5.45
C SER A 46 16.49 10.57 5.85
N GLY A 47 15.67 9.98 6.72
CA GLY A 47 15.76 8.58 7.12
C GLY A 47 14.55 8.17 7.96
N ASN A 48 14.50 6.90 8.37
CA ASN A 48 13.32 6.29 8.99
C ASN A 48 12.84 7.07 10.22
N ARG A 49 13.74 7.43 11.15
CA ARG A 49 13.38 8.19 12.36
C ARG A 49 12.78 9.57 12.04
N ALA A 50 13.35 10.26 11.06
CA ALA A 50 12.86 11.57 10.63
C ALA A 50 11.49 11.44 9.97
N THR A 51 11.28 10.40 9.14
CA THR A 51 9.98 10.10 8.55
C THR A 51 8.92 9.85 9.61
N LEU A 52 9.19 9.00 10.62
CA LEU A 52 8.22 8.73 11.68
C LEU A 52 7.88 9.99 12.47
N PHE A 53 8.87 10.84 12.76
CA PHE A 53 8.65 12.12 13.41
C PHE A 53 7.77 13.05 12.55
N ASN A 54 8.00 13.11 11.25
CA ASN A 54 7.20 13.89 10.31
C ASN A 54 5.76 13.35 10.23
N VAL A 55 5.58 12.03 10.21
CA VAL A 55 4.24 11.42 10.20
C VAL A 55 3.46 11.81 11.44
N VAL A 56 4.08 11.90 12.62
CA VAL A 56 3.36 12.26 13.84
C VAL A 56 3.16 13.78 13.97
N GLY A 57 4.18 14.59 13.66
CA GLY A 57 4.21 16.01 14.01
C GLY A 57 4.03 17.00 12.86
N GLN A 58 4.34 16.63 11.62
CA GLN A 58 4.29 17.58 10.51
C GLN A 58 2.89 17.67 9.88
N PRO A 59 2.40 18.89 9.58
CA PRO A 59 1.16 19.07 8.85
C PRO A 59 1.32 18.64 7.39
N LEU A 60 0.23 18.16 6.78
CA LEU A 60 0.19 17.82 5.37
C LEU A 60 0.41 19.07 4.51
N ARG A 61 1.35 19.01 3.56
CA ARG A 61 1.60 20.06 2.57
C ARG A 61 1.52 19.49 1.17
N PHE A 62 0.97 20.27 0.24
CA PHE A 62 0.92 19.93 -1.17
C PHE A 62 1.92 20.80 -1.93
N PRO A 63 2.72 20.23 -2.84
CA PRO A 63 3.57 21.01 -3.72
C PRO A 63 2.73 21.80 -4.72
N GLU A 64 3.31 22.86 -5.29
CA GLU A 64 2.65 23.66 -6.33
C GLU A 64 2.46 22.86 -7.63
N PHE A 65 3.41 21.97 -7.94
CA PHE A 65 3.41 21.13 -9.13
C PHE A 65 3.67 19.64 -8.80
N PRO A 66 3.05 18.70 -9.52
CA PRO A 66 2.00 18.89 -10.54
C PRO A 66 0.70 19.46 -9.96
N VAL A 67 -0.07 20.16 -10.80
CA VAL A 67 -1.40 20.67 -10.44
C VAL A 67 -2.36 19.49 -10.41
N VAL A 68 -3.04 19.32 -9.27
CA VAL A 68 -4.03 18.26 -9.06
C VAL A 68 -5.37 18.91 -8.72
N SER A 69 -6.47 18.19 -8.97
CA SER A 69 -7.82 18.72 -8.73
C SER A 69 -8.03 19.05 -7.25
N PHE A 70 -8.89 20.03 -6.99
CA PHE A 70 -9.28 20.38 -5.61
C PHE A 70 -9.86 19.17 -4.87
N ALA A 71 -10.73 18.41 -5.54
CA ALA A 71 -11.34 17.20 -4.98
C ALA A 71 -10.29 16.15 -4.57
N ALA A 72 -9.20 15.99 -5.32
CA ALA A 72 -8.11 15.09 -4.94
C ALA A 72 -7.40 15.56 -3.67
N ARG A 73 -7.06 16.86 -3.59
CA ARG A 73 -6.42 17.44 -2.39
C ARG A 73 -7.32 17.34 -1.17
N ASP A 74 -8.62 17.55 -1.35
CA ASP A 74 -9.62 17.48 -0.29
C ASP A 74 -9.77 16.06 0.27
N LEU A 75 -9.86 15.06 -0.62
CA LEU A 75 -9.89 13.64 -0.24
C LEU A 75 -8.65 13.27 0.59
N ILE A 76 -7.45 13.63 0.10
CA ILE A 76 -6.19 13.32 0.78
C ILE A 76 -6.12 14.02 2.15
N ARG A 77 -6.58 15.27 2.27
CA ARG A 77 -6.64 15.96 3.57
C ARG A 77 -7.54 15.21 4.56
N GLY A 78 -8.70 14.73 4.12
CA GLY A 78 -9.61 13.95 4.96
C GLY A 78 -9.02 12.60 5.40
N LEU A 79 -8.28 11.92 4.52
CA LEU A 79 -7.65 10.63 4.82
C LEU A 79 -6.40 10.77 5.71
N LEU A 80 -5.66 11.87 5.60
CA LEU A 80 -4.41 12.12 6.33
C LEU A 80 -4.61 12.97 7.60
N VAL A 81 -5.80 12.92 8.18
CA VAL A 81 -6.05 13.43 9.53
C VAL A 81 -5.33 12.52 10.53
N LYS A 82 -4.48 13.13 11.38
CA LYS A 82 -3.66 12.39 12.35
C LYS A 82 -4.51 11.65 13.37
N GLU A 83 -5.59 12.30 13.80
CA GLU A 83 -6.51 11.77 14.79
C GLU A 83 -7.52 10.80 14.14
N PRO A 84 -7.51 9.49 14.46
CA PRO A 84 -8.28 8.49 13.74
C PRO A 84 -9.80 8.74 13.74
N GLN A 85 -10.34 9.22 14.86
CA GLN A 85 -11.77 9.54 15.03
C GLN A 85 -12.29 10.69 14.15
N HIS A 86 -11.38 11.56 13.67
CA HIS A 86 -11.70 12.66 12.77
C HIS A 86 -11.34 12.36 11.31
N ARG A 87 -10.74 11.20 11.06
CA ARG A 87 -10.34 10.77 9.72
C ARG A 87 -11.56 10.44 8.89
N LEU A 88 -11.52 10.81 7.61
CA LEU A 88 -12.51 10.37 6.64
C LEU A 88 -12.58 8.83 6.65
N ALA A 89 -13.79 8.28 6.51
CA ALA A 89 -14.08 6.85 6.59
C ALA A 89 -14.02 6.24 8.01
N TYR A 90 -13.86 7.04 9.07
CA TYR A 90 -13.95 6.52 10.44
C TYR A 90 -15.34 5.96 10.78
N LYS A 91 -16.42 6.65 10.38
CA LYS A 91 -17.79 6.29 10.78
C LYS A 91 -18.45 5.27 9.85
N ARG A 92 -18.40 5.51 8.54
CA ARG A 92 -19.08 4.65 7.53
C ARG A 92 -18.10 3.95 6.58
N GLY A 93 -16.81 3.92 6.91
CA GLY A 93 -15.81 3.22 6.13
C GLY A 93 -15.75 3.68 4.67
N ALA A 94 -15.61 2.71 3.77
CA ALA A 94 -15.46 2.92 2.34
C ALA A 94 -16.60 3.76 1.72
N THR A 95 -17.80 3.76 2.29
CA THR A 95 -18.95 4.49 1.75
C THR A 95 -18.70 5.99 1.69
N GLU A 96 -18.06 6.58 2.71
CA GLU A 96 -17.71 8.01 2.71
C GLU A 96 -16.71 8.35 1.61
N ILE A 97 -15.74 7.48 1.37
CA ILE A 97 -14.74 7.65 0.32
C ILE A 97 -15.40 7.54 -1.05
N LYS A 98 -16.25 6.52 -1.26
CA LYS A 98 -16.95 6.29 -2.53
C LYS A 98 -17.89 7.43 -2.93
N GLN A 99 -18.44 8.14 -1.95
CA GLN A 99 -19.33 9.30 -2.15
C GLN A 99 -18.57 10.62 -2.31
N HIS A 100 -17.26 10.63 -2.13
CA HIS A 100 -16.46 11.84 -2.23
C HIS A 100 -16.46 12.39 -3.67
N PRO A 101 -16.51 13.72 -3.90
CA PRO A 101 -16.47 14.32 -5.23
C PRO A 101 -15.29 13.90 -6.11
N PHE A 102 -14.20 13.41 -5.51
CA PHE A 102 -13.06 12.86 -6.25
C PHE A 102 -13.43 11.65 -7.11
N PHE A 103 -14.41 10.85 -6.66
CA PHE A 103 -14.91 9.67 -7.36
C PHE A 103 -16.25 9.92 -8.04
N GLU A 104 -16.62 11.18 -8.27
CA GLU A 104 -17.81 11.53 -9.03
C GLU A 104 -17.74 10.91 -10.43
N GLY A 105 -18.85 10.30 -10.87
CA GLY A 105 -18.93 9.57 -12.14
C GLY A 105 -18.45 8.12 -12.10
N VAL A 106 -17.87 7.64 -10.99
CA VAL A 106 -17.47 6.24 -10.86
C VAL A 106 -18.68 5.35 -10.57
N ASN A 107 -18.97 4.41 -11.49
CA ASN A 107 -19.94 3.35 -11.23
C ASN A 107 -19.30 2.19 -10.46
N TRP A 108 -19.41 2.24 -9.13
CA TRP A 108 -18.83 1.25 -8.23
C TRP A 108 -19.37 -0.17 -8.41
N ALA A 109 -20.60 -0.34 -8.90
CA ALA A 109 -21.18 -1.66 -9.15
C ALA A 109 -20.56 -2.34 -10.37
N LEU A 110 -20.13 -1.55 -11.36
CA LEU A 110 -19.56 -2.03 -12.62
C LEU A 110 -18.04 -1.89 -12.72
N ILE A 111 -17.37 -1.46 -11.64
CA ILE A 111 -15.94 -1.12 -11.66
C ILE A 111 -15.05 -2.27 -12.15
N ARG A 112 -15.43 -3.52 -11.88
CA ARG A 112 -14.69 -4.72 -12.31
C ARG A 112 -14.87 -5.05 -13.80
N CYS A 113 -15.86 -4.45 -14.45
CA CYS A 113 -16.14 -4.61 -15.87
C CYS A 113 -15.66 -3.40 -16.70
N ALA A 114 -15.20 -2.34 -16.04
CA ALA A 114 -14.64 -1.18 -16.72
C ALA A 114 -13.30 -1.54 -17.36
N SER A 115 -13.01 -0.97 -18.53
CA SER A 115 -11.69 -1.06 -19.13
C SER A 115 -10.68 -0.31 -18.25
N PRO A 116 -9.55 -0.94 -17.86
CA PRO A 116 -8.52 -0.26 -17.08
C PRO A 116 -7.86 0.84 -17.94
N PRO A 117 -7.28 1.86 -17.29
CA PRO A 117 -6.65 2.98 -17.99
C PRO A 117 -5.44 2.54 -18.83
N GLU A 118 -4.73 1.50 -18.39
CA GLU A 118 -3.61 0.91 -19.12
C GLU A 118 -3.77 -0.61 -19.17
N ILE A 119 -3.63 -1.19 -20.37
CA ILE A 119 -3.62 -2.64 -20.58
C ILE A 119 -2.18 -3.02 -20.93
N PRO A 120 -1.45 -3.68 -20.01
CA PRO A 120 -0.07 -4.09 -20.27
C PRO A 120 0.02 -5.02 -21.47
N ARG A 121 1.10 -4.88 -22.26
CA ARG A 121 1.39 -5.82 -23.34
C ARG A 121 1.66 -7.21 -22.75
N PRO A 122 1.25 -8.30 -23.44
CA PRO A 122 1.60 -9.65 -23.02
C PRO A 122 3.11 -9.78 -22.83
N VAL A 123 3.52 -10.29 -21.67
CA VAL A 123 4.92 -10.61 -21.41
C VAL A 123 5.23 -11.89 -22.16
N GLU A 124 6.03 -11.78 -23.23
CA GLU A 124 6.68 -12.94 -23.82
C GLU A 124 7.78 -13.38 -22.85
N LEU A 125 7.48 -14.39 -22.02
CA LEU A 125 8.50 -15.07 -21.24
C LEU A 125 9.42 -15.80 -22.23
N GLU A 126 10.50 -15.15 -22.64
CA GLU A 126 11.57 -15.84 -23.35
C GLU A 126 12.01 -17.02 -22.48
N ARG A 127 11.76 -18.23 -22.97
CA ARG A 127 12.27 -19.44 -22.35
C ARG A 127 13.79 -19.35 -22.47
N VAL A 128 14.46 -19.02 -21.37
CA VAL A 128 15.90 -19.20 -21.24
C VAL A 128 16.19 -20.63 -21.70
N PRO A 129 17.03 -20.84 -22.73
CA PRO A 129 17.38 -22.18 -23.15
C PRO A 129 17.92 -22.91 -21.93
N LYS A 130 17.30 -24.03 -21.54
CA LYS A 130 17.90 -24.93 -20.55
C LYS A 130 19.23 -25.38 -21.15
N GLY A 131 20.31 -24.75 -20.73
CA GLY A 131 21.65 -25.30 -20.91
C GLY A 131 21.69 -26.70 -20.31
N PRO A 132 22.58 -27.59 -20.79
CA PRO A 132 22.66 -28.95 -20.28
C PRO A 132 22.82 -28.91 -18.75
N LEU A 133 21.91 -29.56 -18.03
CA LEU A 133 22.09 -29.75 -16.59
C LEU A 133 23.41 -30.52 -16.40
N PRO A 134 24.32 -30.06 -15.54
CA PRO A 134 25.46 -30.88 -15.16
C PRO A 134 24.92 -32.15 -14.48
N SER A 135 25.30 -33.32 -15.01
CA SER A 135 25.00 -34.61 -14.39
C SER A 135 25.71 -34.68 -13.04
N ALA A 136 24.96 -34.56 -11.93
CA ALA A 136 25.50 -34.80 -10.60
C ALA A 136 25.85 -36.29 -10.44
N PRO A 137 27.02 -36.63 -9.85
CA PRO A 137 27.35 -38.00 -9.52
C PRO A 137 26.43 -38.53 -8.41
N ALA A 138 26.06 -39.80 -8.50
CA ALA A 138 25.19 -40.47 -7.54
C ALA A 138 25.90 -40.68 -6.19
N GLU A 139 25.65 -39.80 -5.23
CA GLU A 139 25.98 -40.05 -3.81
C GLU A 139 24.77 -40.61 -3.07
N LYS A 140 24.95 -41.80 -2.50
CA LYS A 140 24.02 -42.42 -1.54
C LYS A 140 24.03 -41.58 -0.26
N VAL A 141 22.97 -40.81 -0.02
CA VAL A 141 22.74 -40.17 1.28
C VAL A 141 21.57 -40.86 1.97
N ALA A 142 21.88 -41.41 3.14
CA ALA A 142 20.96 -42.11 4.02
C ALA A 142 19.78 -41.20 4.43
N SER A 143 18.59 -41.79 4.44
CA SER A 143 17.37 -41.15 4.93
C SER A 143 17.44 -40.97 6.44
N SER A 144 17.48 -39.73 6.92
CA SER A 144 17.01 -39.36 8.25
C SER A 144 16.29 -38.01 8.23
N LYS A 145 14.97 -38.08 8.44
CA LYS A 145 14.01 -37.10 8.98
C LYS A 145 14.21 -35.61 8.69
N GLY A 146 13.18 -35.03 8.05
CA GLY A 146 12.92 -33.60 8.01
C GLY A 146 11.52 -33.33 7.45
N GLU A 147 10.50 -33.78 8.18
CA GLU A 147 9.11 -33.35 8.00
C GLU A 147 9.01 -31.84 8.25
N ASN A 148 8.42 -31.10 7.31
CA ASN A 148 7.58 -29.89 7.51
C ASN A 148 7.58 -28.97 6.28
N TYR A 149 7.11 -29.46 5.12
CA TYR A 149 6.86 -28.58 3.97
C TYR A 149 5.56 -28.86 3.21
N LEU A 150 4.63 -29.62 3.77
CA LEU A 150 3.41 -29.96 3.05
C LEU A 150 2.22 -29.97 4.00
N GLU A 151 1.66 -28.78 4.23
CA GLU A 151 0.21 -28.59 4.43
C GLU A 151 -0.10 -27.08 4.41
N PHE A 152 -0.15 -26.49 3.22
CA PHE A 152 -1.01 -25.35 2.96
C PHE A 152 -2.16 -25.88 2.11
N ASP A 153 -3.04 -26.65 2.75
CA ASP A 153 -4.32 -26.98 2.14
C ASP A 153 -5.20 -25.74 2.22
N PHE A 154 -5.44 -25.15 1.05
CA PHE A 154 -6.44 -24.10 0.86
C PHE A 154 -7.82 -24.74 1.02
N PHE A 155 -8.33 -24.73 2.26
CA PHE A 155 -9.75 -24.92 2.53
C PHE A 155 -10.53 -23.64 2.26
#